data_AF-A0A133YTU0-F1
#
_entry.id   AF-A0A133YTU0-F1
#
_cell.length_a   1.000
_cell.length_b   1.000
_cell.length_c   1.000
_cell.angle_alpha   90.00
_cell.angle_beta   90.00
_cell.angle_gamma   90.00
#
_symmetry.space_group_name_H-M   'P 1'
#
loop_
_entity.id
_entity.type
_entity.pdbx_description
1 polymer ?
#
loop_
_entity_poly.entity_id
_entity_poly.type
_entity_poly.pdbx_seq_one_letter_code
_entity_poly.pdbx_strand_id
1 'polypeptide(L)'
;MKKISKKAVEIVEKYGDIDKIVGKEREYLLKQIDKLYPNFTVDCGIWDMKLTEKYYGEFQQDGQYCSQSAMGETGDCFRGTYYFPTTDGRYLAVSYDC
;
A
#
# COMPACT_ATOMS: atom_id res chain seq x y z
N MET A 1 -13.33 -4.96 9.51
CA MET A 1 -12.30 -4.93 8.46
C MET A 1 -11.96 -3.48 8.16
N LYS A 2 -10.73 -3.06 8.47
CA LYS A 2 -10.25 -1.72 8.12
C LYS A 2 -10.04 -1.64 6.61
N LYS A 3 -10.37 -0.49 6.01
CA LYS A 3 -10.31 -0.29 4.55
C LYS A 3 -9.77 1.09 4.20
N ILE A 4 -9.09 1.19 3.07
CA ILE A 4 -8.74 2.45 2.43
C ILE A 4 -10.02 3.16 2.00
N SER A 5 -10.17 4.42 2.42
CA SER A 5 -11.38 5.21 2.20
C SER A 5 -11.61 5.58 0.74
N LYS A 6 -12.88 5.87 0.38
CA LYS A 6 -13.25 6.35 -0.96
C LYS A 6 -12.44 7.56 -1.41
N LYS A 7 -12.18 8.51 -0.51
CA LYS A 7 -11.35 9.69 -0.82
C LYS A 7 -9.91 9.31 -1.19
N ALA A 8 -9.33 8.32 -0.52
CA ALA A 8 -8.00 7.83 -0.87
C ALA A 8 -7.99 7.15 -2.23
N VAL A 9 -9.02 6.36 -2.54
CA VAL A 9 -9.21 5.78 -3.88
C VAL A 9 -9.29 6.88 -4.94
N GLU A 10 -10.12 7.90 -4.74
CA GLU A 10 -10.27 9.03 -5.68
C GLU A 10 -8.95 9.77 -5.93
N ILE A 11 -8.10 9.92 -4.91
CA ILE A 11 -6.77 10.52 -5.07
C ILE A 11 -5.88 9.65 -5.97
N VAL A 12 -5.82 8.33 -5.71
CA VAL A 12 -4.98 7.43 -6.50
C VAL A 12 -5.45 7.38 -7.97
N GLU A 13 -6.76 7.38 -8.21
CA GLU A 13 -7.32 7.44 -9.58
C GLU A 13 -7.03 8.76 -10.29
N LYS A 14 -7.14 9.89 -9.58
CA LYS A 14 -6.91 11.23 -10.14
C LYS A 14 -5.52 11.39 -10.73
N TYR A 15 -4.50 10.82 -10.07
CA TYR A 15 -3.11 11.00 -10.48
C TYR A 15 -2.57 9.83 -11.29
N GLY A 16 -3.01 8.60 -11.01
CA GLY A 16 -2.55 7.37 -11.65
C GLY A 16 -1.07 7.03 -11.45
N ASP A 17 -0.34 7.87 -10.70
CA ASP A 17 1.10 7.83 -10.50
C ASP A 17 1.41 8.49 -9.17
N ILE A 18 2.10 7.76 -8.28
CA ILE A 18 2.39 8.19 -6.92
C ILE A 18 3.28 9.44 -6.89
N ASP A 19 4.20 9.59 -7.84
CA ASP A 19 5.14 10.72 -7.85
C ASP A 19 4.44 12.05 -8.12
N LYS A 20 3.25 11.99 -8.72
CA LYS A 20 2.39 13.15 -8.93
C LYS A 20 1.54 13.50 -7.70
N ILE A 21 1.43 12.60 -6.73
CA ILE A 21 0.68 12.82 -5.49
C ILE A 21 1.58 13.52 -4.48
N VAL A 22 1.30 14.79 -4.19
CA VAL A 22 2.13 15.64 -3.33
C VAL A 22 1.33 16.35 -2.24
N GLY A 23 2.04 16.88 -1.25
CA GLY A 23 1.47 17.68 -0.16
C GLY A 23 0.38 16.94 0.63
N LYS A 24 -0.73 17.65 0.91
CA LYS A 24 -1.81 17.14 1.78
C LYS A 24 -2.48 15.87 1.28
N GLU A 25 -2.56 15.66 -0.03
CA GLU A 25 -3.14 14.45 -0.60
C GLU A 25 -2.22 13.24 -0.36
N ARG A 26 -0.89 13.41 -0.52
CA ARG A 26 0.10 12.38 -0.19
C ARG A 26 0.07 12.05 1.30
N GLU A 27 0.15 13.06 2.16
CA GLU A 27 0.08 12.87 3.61
C GLU A 27 -1.20 12.15 4.05
N TYR A 28 -2.33 12.46 3.40
CA TYR A 28 -3.59 11.80 3.67
C TYR A 28 -3.53 10.31 3.30
N LEU A 29 -3.01 9.96 2.13
CA LEU A 29 -2.85 8.56 1.71
C LEU A 29 -1.96 7.77 2.66
N LEU A 30 -0.79 8.31 3.00
CA LEU A 30 0.14 7.65 3.92
C LEU A 30 -0.51 7.40 5.29
N LYS A 31 -1.24 8.39 5.83
CA LYS A 31 -2.01 8.23 7.07
C LYS A 31 -3.15 7.21 6.96
N GLN A 32 -3.71 6.96 5.78
CA GLN A 32 -4.69 5.89 5.60
C GLN A 32 -4.00 4.54 5.67
N ILE A 33 -2.85 4.38 5.00
CA ILE A 33 -2.05 3.15 5.04
C ILE A 33 -1.62 2.84 6.49
N ASP A 34 -1.06 3.81 7.21
CA ASP A 34 -0.59 3.59 8.60
C ASP A 34 -1.72 3.24 9.58
N LYS A 35 -2.97 3.63 9.29
CA LYS A 35 -4.12 3.20 10.12
C LYS A 35 -4.43 1.71 9.95
N LEU A 36 -4.16 1.16 8.77
CA LEU A 36 -4.34 -0.24 8.44
C LEU A 36 -3.13 -1.08 8.89
N TYR A 37 -1.93 -0.53 8.73
CA TYR A 37 -0.67 -1.14 9.14
C TYR A 37 0.21 -0.08 9.83
N PRO A 38 0.21 -0.03 11.18
CA PRO A 38 0.97 0.99 11.92
C PRO A 38 2.44 1.04 11.53
N ASN A 39 2.95 2.27 11.34
CA ASN A 39 4.34 2.59 10.99
C ASN A 39 4.82 2.09 9.61
N PHE A 40 3.96 1.51 8.79
CA PHE A 40 4.35 1.01 7.47
C PHE A 40 5.07 2.07 6.62
N THR A 41 4.60 3.31 6.62
CA THR A 41 5.19 4.38 5.80
C THR A 41 6.48 4.97 6.37
N VAL A 42 6.80 4.64 7.63
CA VAL A 42 8.06 5.01 8.29
C VAL A 42 9.09 3.91 8.10
N ASP A 43 8.65 2.65 8.20
CA ASP A 43 9.51 1.48 8.17
C ASP A 43 9.84 1.04 6.72
N CYS A 44 9.00 1.42 5.75
CA CYS A 44 9.13 1.00 4.36
C CYS A 44 9.32 2.18 3.39
N GLY A 45 10.25 2.02 2.45
CA GLY A 45 10.39 2.89 1.29
C GLY A 45 9.34 2.57 0.23
N ILE A 46 8.31 3.40 0.10
CA ILE A 46 7.23 3.21 -0.89
C ILE A 46 7.61 3.86 -2.22
N TRP A 47 7.55 3.07 -3.30
CA TRP A 47 7.93 3.51 -4.64
C TRP A 47 6.83 3.35 -5.70
N ASP A 48 5.74 2.61 -5.43
CA ASP A 48 4.56 2.55 -6.30
C ASP A 48 3.26 2.40 -5.50
N MET A 49 2.17 2.96 -6.03
CA MET A 49 0.81 2.80 -5.52
C MET A 49 -0.18 2.75 -6.69
N LYS A 50 -0.99 1.69 -6.75
CA LYS A 50 -2.03 1.55 -7.77
C LYS A 50 -3.27 0.83 -7.27
N LEU A 51 -4.39 1.07 -7.91
CA LEU A 51 -5.62 0.33 -7.67
C LEU A 51 -5.67 -0.92 -8.55
N THR A 52 -6.13 -2.04 -7.97
CA THR A 52 -6.24 -3.32 -8.65
C THR A 52 -7.43 -4.12 -8.14
N GLU A 53 -8.07 -4.89 -9.01
CA GLU A 53 -9.13 -5.83 -8.62
C GLU A 53 -8.57 -7.13 -8.03
N LYS A 54 -7.29 -7.42 -8.30
CA LYS A 54 -6.61 -8.65 -7.89
C LYS A 54 -5.57 -8.36 -6.81
N TYR A 55 -5.46 -9.28 -5.86
CA TYR A 55 -4.37 -9.37 -4.90
C TYR A 55 -3.54 -10.63 -5.17
N TYR A 56 -2.33 -10.65 -4.63
CA TYR A 56 -1.42 -11.77 -4.71
C TYR A 56 -0.70 -11.97 -3.38
N GLY A 57 -0.16 -13.17 -3.18
CA GLY A 57 0.59 -13.51 -1.99
C GLY A 57 -0.27 -13.93 -0.81
N GLU A 58 0.34 -13.92 0.37
CA GLU A 58 -0.19 -14.53 1.58
C GLU A 58 -1.09 -13.57 2.35
N PHE A 59 -2.14 -14.11 2.97
CA PHE A 59 -2.99 -13.36 3.89
C PHE A 59 -2.17 -12.86 5.09
N GLN A 60 -2.39 -11.60 5.46
CA GLN A 60 -1.73 -10.96 6.59
C GLN A 60 -2.72 -10.77 7.73
N GLN A 61 -3.54 -9.72 7.64
CA GLN A 61 -4.57 -9.38 8.63
C GLN A 61 -5.62 -8.47 8.00
N ASP A 62 -6.83 -8.39 8.56
CA ASP A 62 -7.85 -7.41 8.14
C ASP A 62 -8.15 -7.41 6.62
N GLY A 63 -8.04 -8.57 5.95
CA GLY A 63 -8.23 -8.69 4.50
C GLY A 63 -7.08 -8.10 3.66
N GLN A 64 -5.94 -7.82 4.29
CA GLN A 64 -4.70 -7.42 3.64
C GLN A 64 -3.91 -8.65 3.19
N TYR A 65 -3.24 -8.53 2.06
CA TYR A 65 -2.38 -9.58 1.49
C TYR A 65 -1.01 -8.99 1.19
N CYS A 66 0.04 -9.81 1.28
CA CYS A 66 1.39 -9.39 0.91
C CYS A 66 2.06 -10.44 0.02
N SER A 67 2.60 -9.96 -1.09
CA SER A 67 3.53 -10.72 -1.92
C SER A 67 4.89 -10.06 -1.79
N GLN A 68 5.81 -10.69 -1.07
CA GLN A 68 7.16 -10.19 -0.86
C GLN A 68 8.20 -11.28 -1.06
N SER A 69 9.45 -10.88 -1.27
CA SER A 69 10.60 -11.75 -1.29
C SER A 69 11.71 -11.15 -0.47
N ALA A 70 12.46 -12.00 0.25
CA ALA A 70 13.68 -11.59 0.91
C ALA A 70 14.74 -11.22 -0.14
N MET A 71 15.52 -10.19 0.15
CA MET A 71 16.53 -9.61 -0.70
C MET A 71 17.88 -9.64 0.04
N GLY A 72 18.97 -9.78 -0.73
CA GLY A 72 20.32 -9.82 -0.17
C GLY A 72 20.72 -11.18 0.41
N GLU A 73 22.00 -11.29 0.79
CA GLU A 73 22.57 -12.54 1.29
C GLU A 73 22.10 -12.92 2.69
N THR A 74 21.80 -11.92 3.54
CA THR A 74 21.33 -12.15 4.91
C THR A 74 19.82 -12.38 4.98
N GLY A 75 19.06 -11.95 3.97
CA GLY A 75 17.61 -12.02 3.94
C GLY A 75 16.91 -11.04 4.88
N ASP A 76 17.62 -10.03 5.38
CA ASP A 76 17.08 -9.02 6.31
C ASP A 76 16.34 -7.88 5.60
N CYS A 77 16.47 -7.79 4.27
CA CYS A 77 15.72 -6.83 3.45
C CYS A 77 14.58 -7.54 2.73
N PHE A 78 13.45 -6.87 2.54
CA PHE A 78 12.32 -7.37 1.77
C PHE A 78 11.92 -6.38 0.71
N ARG A 79 11.53 -6.92 -0.45
CA ARG A 79 10.86 -6.18 -1.50
C ARG A 79 9.53 -6.83 -1.80
N GLY A 80 8.47 -6.05 -1.87
CA GLY A 80 7.15 -6.62 -2.01
C GLY A 80 6.07 -5.64 -2.42
N THR A 81 4.84 -6.15 -2.39
CA THR A 81 3.63 -5.38 -2.59
C THR A 81 2.57 -5.81 -1.58
N TYR A 82 2.14 -4.85 -0.77
CA TYR A 82 0.97 -4.99 0.10
C TYR A 82 -0.29 -4.63 -0.66
N TYR A 83 -1.36 -5.38 -0.44
CA TYR A 83 -2.68 -5.15 -1.01
C TYR A 83 -3.65 -4.78 0.11
N PHE A 84 -3.95 -3.49 0.23
CA PHE A 84 -4.88 -2.97 1.23
C PHE A 84 -6.31 -2.93 0.67
N PRO A 85 -7.30 -3.53 1.34
CA PRO A 85 -8.67 -3.52 0.84
C PRO A 85 -9.24 -2.09 0.86
N THR A 86 -9.97 -1.72 -0.19
CA THR A 86 -10.61 -0.40 -0.31
C THR A 86 -12.12 -0.48 -0.06
N THR A 87 -12.76 0.66 0.14
CA THR A 87 -14.23 0.72 0.31
C THR A 87 -15.03 0.35 -0.92
N ASP A 88 -14.46 0.43 -2.12
CA ASP A 88 -15.18 0.14 -3.38
C ASP A 88 -15.02 -1.31 -3.86
N GLY A 89 -14.30 -2.15 -3.10
CA GLY A 89 -14.11 -3.57 -3.41
C GLY A 89 -12.79 -3.91 -4.12
N ARG A 90 -12.03 -2.90 -4.58
CA ARG A 90 -10.67 -3.08 -5.09
C ARG A 90 -9.64 -3.12 -3.97
N TYR A 91 -8.37 -3.28 -4.34
CA TYR A 91 -7.22 -3.17 -3.47
C TYR A 91 -6.34 -1.99 -3.89
N LEU A 92 -5.80 -1.29 -2.90
CA LEU A 92 -4.65 -0.42 -3.08
C LEU A 92 -3.39 -1.28 -2.96
N ALA A 93 -2.74 -1.56 -4.08
CA ALA A 93 -1.45 -2.20 -4.13
C ALA A 93 -0.36 -1.16 -3.86
N VAL A 94 0.47 -1.40 -2.84
CA VAL A 94 1.56 -0.52 -2.41
C VAL A 94 2.85 -1.30 -2.50
N SER A 95 3.71 -0.93 -3.45
CA SER A 95 5.02 -1.56 -3.61
C SER A 95 6.07 -0.84 -2.79
N TYR A 96 6.88 -1.64 -2.10
CA TYR A 96 7.78 -1.16 -1.07
C TYR A 96 9.09 -1.96 -1.01
N ASP A 97 10.08 -1.36 -0.36
CA ASP A 97 11.30 -1.99 0.13
C ASP A 97 11.44 -1.70 1.63
N CYS A 98 11.84 -2.68 2.44
CA CYS A 98 12.16 -2.51 3.88
C CYS A 98 13.39 -3.31 4.29
#